data_AF-A0A1H8LZQ5-F1
#
_entry.id   AF-A0A1H8LZQ5-F1
#
_cell.length_a   1.000
_cell.length_b   1.000
_cell.length_c   1.000
_cell.angle_alpha   90.00
_cell.angle_beta   90.00
_cell.angle_gamma   90.00
#
_symmetry.space_group_name_H-M   'P 1'
#
loop_
_entity.id
_entity.type
_entity.pdbx_description
1 polymer ?
#
loop_
_entity_poly.entity_id
_entity_poly.type
_entity_poly.pdbx_seq_one_letter_code
_entity_poly.pdbx_strand_id
1 'polypeptide(L)'
;MTPLWIAIALLLLPALWLLVAPMRGARVLRDQLDHFEANDTSAEQNVAIFQRRMASLEAARERGDIDDARFNEDRLELERSLLEDTATQAKRPLKAASAGRLVVPLVMVAVVGASTFWYQQNGAEGDLTLYAIQEEIRNDPEGSLMMFLERMEAEAERQPNNPNVWSSLFPLYRDTGQPDKAVDALERLIAIEGRIPPLLAQLAQLRFFMAERELTPEVQALVDETLELDPRQPTVLGLLGIHAFDNGDYETAVDRWRRAVANISDPETAASLRDGIRVAQERMGVAPEPSAAAQGQGVRVSVSLDEALADRVSDDATVFITARDIDGELPPLAVTRARVSELPMTVVLDDAAAMSPQAQISQVREARLVVRVSESGQATPQPGDLFGDLESVSVGPIREDATANVVINRVFE
;
A
#
# COMPACT_ATOMS: atom_id res chain seq x y z
N MET A 1 -15.33 17.99 15.32
CA MET A 1 -15.19 18.23 13.86
C MET A 1 -13.80 17.80 13.48
N THR A 2 -13.66 16.59 12.92
CA THR A 2 -12.35 16.10 12.47
C THR A 2 -11.83 17.00 11.33
N PRO A 3 -10.49 17.13 11.16
CA PRO A 3 -9.90 17.91 10.07
C PRO A 3 -10.42 17.48 8.69
N LEU A 4 -10.85 16.23 8.56
CA LEU A 4 -11.54 15.71 7.39
C LEU A 4 -12.77 16.53 6.99
N TRP A 5 -13.68 16.83 7.92
CA TRP A 5 -14.89 17.61 7.60
C TRP A 5 -14.56 19.02 7.13
N ILE A 6 -13.47 19.61 7.64
CA ILE A 6 -12.97 20.91 7.20
C ILE A 6 -12.44 20.80 5.76
N ALA A 7 -11.67 19.76 5.44
CA ALA A 7 -11.17 19.53 4.08
C ALA A 7 -12.31 19.28 3.07
N ILE A 8 -13.31 18.47 3.44
CA ILE A 8 -14.52 18.23 2.63
C ILE A 8 -15.27 19.55 2.39
N ALA A 9 -15.48 20.34 3.44
CA ALA A 9 -16.13 21.65 3.31
C ALA A 9 -15.35 22.57 2.37
N LEU A 10 -14.02 22.61 2.49
CA LEU A 10 -13.14 23.43 1.66
C LEU A 10 -13.20 23.03 0.18
N LEU A 11 -13.32 21.73 -0.12
CA LEU A 11 -13.51 21.22 -1.48
C LEU A 11 -14.93 21.47 -2.03
N LEU A 12 -15.95 21.45 -1.18
CA LEU A 12 -17.33 21.72 -1.60
C LEU A 12 -17.58 23.19 -1.93
N LEU A 13 -16.88 24.13 -1.28
CA LEU A 13 -17.02 25.57 -1.53
C LEU A 13 -16.88 25.98 -3.01
N PRO A 14 -15.81 25.60 -3.75
CA PRO A 14 -15.70 25.94 -5.18
C PRO A 14 -16.76 25.25 -6.05
N ALA A 15 -17.16 24.02 -5.73
CA ALA A 15 -18.22 23.32 -6.45
C ALA A 15 -19.59 24.01 -6.29
N LEU A 16 -19.93 24.42 -5.06
CA LEU A 16 -21.12 25.20 -4.77
C LEU A 16 -21.05 26.59 -5.42
N TRP A 17 -19.87 27.21 -5.47
CA TRP A 17 -19.68 28.48 -6.14
C TRP A 17 -19.95 28.40 -7.65
N LEU A 18 -19.51 27.33 -8.32
CA LEU A 18 -19.80 27.11 -9.74
C LEU A 18 -21.30 26.97 -10.03
N LEU A 19 -22.08 26.42 -9.10
CA LEU A 19 -23.55 26.33 -9.23
C LEU A 19 -24.25 27.69 -9.05
N VAL A 20 -23.68 28.59 -8.23
CA VAL A 20 -24.26 29.91 -7.94
C VAL A 20 -23.78 30.99 -8.92
N ALA A 21 -22.58 30.87 -9.46
CA ALA A 21 -21.98 31.81 -10.42
C ALA A 21 -22.90 32.17 -11.60
N PRO A 22 -23.53 31.21 -12.33
CA PRO A 22 -24.41 31.54 -13.45
C PRO A 22 -25.67 32.30 -13.02
N MET A 23 -26.17 32.09 -11.80
CA MET A 23 -27.33 32.82 -11.28
C MET A 23 -27.05 34.29 -11.01
N ARG A 24 -25.79 34.66 -10.71
CA ARG A 24 -25.41 36.06 -10.49
C ARG A 24 -25.45 36.87 -11.80
N GLY A 25 -25.06 36.25 -12.91
CA GLY A 25 -25.09 36.85 -14.25
C GLY A 25 -26.42 36.71 -14.99
N ALA A 26 -27.31 35.83 -14.52
CA ALA A 26 -28.55 35.49 -15.24
C ALA A 26 -29.47 36.68 -15.53
N ARG A 27 -29.53 37.68 -14.63
CA ARG A 27 -30.31 38.90 -14.87
C ARG A 27 -29.72 39.75 -15.98
N VAL A 28 -28.43 40.06 -15.89
CA VAL A 28 -27.72 40.86 -16.89
C VAL A 28 -27.77 40.21 -18.26
N LEU A 29 -27.55 38.89 -18.33
CA LEU A 29 -27.62 38.14 -19.58
C LEU A 29 -29.03 38.16 -20.18
N ARG A 30 -30.07 38.01 -19.34
CA ARG A 30 -31.45 38.10 -19.80
C ARG A 30 -31.79 39.49 -20.31
N ASP A 31 -31.42 40.53 -19.58
CA ASP A 31 -31.67 41.91 -19.99
C ASP A 31 -30.97 42.22 -21.33
N GLN A 32 -29.74 41.72 -21.53
CA GLN A 32 -29.03 41.84 -22.81
C GLN A 32 -29.74 41.12 -23.96
N LEU A 33 -30.24 39.90 -23.73
CA LEU A 33 -30.97 39.13 -24.73
C LEU A 33 -32.34 39.74 -25.03
N ASP A 34 -33.09 40.18 -24.01
CA ASP A 34 -34.37 40.89 -24.16
C ASP A 34 -34.16 42.19 -24.96
N HIS A 35 -33.10 42.95 -24.69
CA HIS A 35 -32.76 44.15 -25.47
C HIS A 35 -32.36 43.85 -26.91
N PHE A 36 -31.66 42.74 -27.16
CA PHE A 36 -31.30 42.33 -28.51
C PHE A 36 -32.55 41.90 -29.30
N GLU A 37 -33.45 41.12 -28.69
CA GLU A 37 -34.70 40.68 -29.30
C GLU A 37 -35.68 41.84 -29.52
N ALA A 38 -35.79 42.77 -28.58
CA ALA A 38 -36.67 43.94 -28.73
C ALA A 38 -36.22 44.91 -29.83
N ASN A 39 -34.93 44.94 -30.16
CA ASN A 39 -34.37 45.78 -31.22
C ASN A 39 -34.21 45.02 -32.56
N ASP A 40 -34.67 43.78 -32.65
CA ASP A 40 -34.64 42.97 -33.88
C ASP A 40 -35.69 43.50 -34.88
N THR A 41 -35.28 44.48 -35.68
CA THR A 41 -36.12 45.13 -36.71
C THR A 41 -36.05 44.41 -38.07
N SER A 42 -35.44 43.22 -38.16
CA SER A 42 -35.23 42.54 -39.44
C SER A 42 -36.54 42.22 -40.17
N ALA A 43 -37.59 41.82 -39.45
CA ALA A 43 -38.90 41.58 -40.06
C ALA A 43 -39.53 42.87 -40.61
N GLU A 44 -39.45 43.97 -39.87
CA GLU A 44 -39.96 45.28 -40.32
C GLU A 44 -39.18 45.79 -41.55
N GLN A 45 -37.86 45.62 -41.57
CA GLN A 45 -37.00 45.96 -42.71
C GLN A 45 -37.33 45.12 -43.94
N ASN A 46 -37.55 43.80 -43.78
CA ASN A 46 -37.90 42.90 -44.88
C ASN A 46 -39.26 43.27 -45.49
N VAL A 47 -40.25 43.62 -44.65
CA VAL A 47 -41.56 44.12 -45.11
C VAL A 47 -41.41 45.45 -45.86
N ALA A 48 -40.60 46.40 -45.36
CA ALA A 48 -40.38 47.68 -46.03
C ALA A 48 -39.70 47.51 -47.40
N ILE A 49 -38.74 46.59 -47.52
CA ILE A 49 -38.11 46.24 -48.81
C ILE A 49 -39.13 45.65 -49.77
N PHE A 50 -39.97 44.71 -49.31
CA PHE A 50 -41.05 44.14 -50.11
C PHE A 50 -42.01 45.22 -50.63
N GLN A 51 -42.48 46.12 -49.76
CA GLN A 51 -43.40 47.21 -50.14
C GLN A 51 -42.77 48.11 -51.21
N ARG A 52 -41.48 48.47 -51.05
CA ARG A 52 -40.76 49.28 -52.03
C ARG A 52 -40.63 48.56 -53.37
N ARG A 53 -40.31 47.26 -53.37
CA ARG A 53 -40.21 46.46 -54.60
C ARG A 53 -41.56 46.29 -55.28
N MET A 54 -42.63 46.07 -54.52
CA MET A 54 -44.00 45.99 -55.03
C MET A 54 -44.41 47.28 -55.73
N ALA A 55 -44.20 48.44 -55.08
CA ALA A 55 -44.51 49.74 -55.67
C ALA A 55 -43.72 50.00 -56.97
N SER A 56 -42.45 49.55 -57.04
CA SER A 56 -41.65 49.66 -58.26
C SER A 56 -42.17 48.76 -59.39
N LEU A 57 -42.68 47.58 -59.05
CA LEU A 57 -43.27 46.63 -60.00
C LEU A 57 -44.61 47.15 -60.53
N GLU A 58 -45.45 47.73 -59.68
CA GLU A 58 -46.71 48.39 -60.05
C GLU A 58 -46.47 49.56 -61.01
N ALA A 59 -45.50 50.43 -60.69
CA ALA A 59 -45.16 51.56 -61.54
C ALA A 59 -44.60 51.11 -62.92
N ALA A 60 -43.87 49.99 -63.00
CA ALA A 60 -43.41 49.43 -64.27
C ALA A 60 -44.57 48.90 -65.13
N ARG A 61 -45.56 48.27 -64.50
CA ARG A 61 -46.79 47.84 -65.17
C ARG A 61 -47.59 49.03 -65.71
N GLU A 62 -47.74 50.09 -64.91
CA GLU A 62 -48.45 51.31 -65.32
C GLU A 62 -47.79 52.02 -66.51
N ARG A 63 -46.46 52.00 -66.59
CA ARG A 63 -45.71 52.54 -67.73
C ARG A 63 -45.74 51.64 -68.97
N GLY A 64 -46.25 50.41 -68.84
CA GLY A 64 -46.27 49.41 -69.90
C GLY A 64 -44.92 48.74 -70.15
N ASP A 65 -43.97 48.84 -69.20
CA ASP A 65 -42.65 48.20 -69.29
C ASP A 65 -42.76 46.67 -69.15
N ILE A 66 -43.81 46.17 -68.48
CA ILE A 66 -44.12 44.76 -68.23
C ILE A 66 -45.61 44.48 -68.47
N ASP A 67 -45.95 43.26 -68.85
CA ASP A 67 -47.33 42.81 -69.05
C ASP A 67 -47.95 42.23 -67.75
N ASP A 68 -49.26 41.97 -67.79
CA ASP A 68 -50.00 41.44 -66.65
C ASP A 68 -49.54 40.04 -66.23
N ALA A 69 -49.07 39.22 -67.17
CA ALA A 69 -48.61 37.87 -66.89
C ALA A 69 -47.31 37.91 -66.09
N ARG A 70 -46.34 38.72 -66.53
CA ARG A 70 -45.05 38.90 -65.87
C ARG A 70 -45.18 39.57 -64.51
N PHE A 71 -46.04 40.58 -64.39
CA PHE A 71 -46.35 41.22 -63.12
C PHE A 71 -46.82 40.21 -62.05
N ASN A 72 -47.72 39.29 -62.42
CA ASN A 72 -48.24 38.30 -61.48
C ASN A 72 -47.20 37.26 -61.07
N GLU A 73 -46.30 36.87 -61.98
CA GLU A 73 -45.17 35.97 -61.69
C GLU A 73 -44.19 36.60 -60.69
N ASP A 74 -43.70 37.80 -60.98
CA ASP A 74 -42.73 38.51 -60.14
C ASP A 74 -43.34 38.88 -58.77
N ARG A 75 -44.63 39.22 -58.74
CA ARG A 75 -45.39 39.44 -57.48
C ARG A 75 -45.41 38.19 -56.61
N LEU A 76 -45.70 37.03 -57.20
CA LEU A 76 -45.77 35.77 -56.47
C LEU A 76 -44.39 35.38 -55.90
N GLU A 77 -43.31 35.63 -56.65
CA GLU A 77 -41.95 35.43 -56.19
C GLU A 77 -41.60 36.37 -55.01
N LEU A 78 -41.97 37.64 -55.09
CA LEU A 78 -41.83 38.61 -54.01
C LEU A 78 -42.59 38.20 -52.75
N GLU A 79 -43.84 37.74 -52.89
CA GLU A 79 -44.66 37.27 -51.76
C GLU A 79 -44.04 36.01 -51.12
N ARG A 80 -43.51 35.10 -51.93
CA ARG A 80 -42.80 33.91 -51.45
C ARG A 80 -41.50 34.26 -50.72
N SER A 81 -40.67 35.15 -51.28
CA SER A 81 -39.45 35.63 -50.64
C SER A 81 -39.76 36.30 -49.31
N LEU A 82 -40.81 37.14 -49.26
CA LEU A 82 -41.22 37.77 -48.00
C LEU A 82 -41.62 36.73 -46.96
N LEU A 83 -42.39 35.70 -47.35
CA LEU A 83 -42.76 34.61 -46.46
C LEU A 83 -41.53 33.84 -45.97
N GLU A 84 -40.56 33.54 -46.84
CA GLU A 84 -39.30 32.88 -46.44
C GLU A 84 -38.45 33.76 -45.50
N ASP A 85 -38.36 35.06 -45.78
CA ASP A 85 -37.57 36.04 -45.02
C ASP A 85 -38.23 36.48 -43.69
N THR A 86 -39.55 36.30 -43.55
CA THR A 86 -40.32 36.59 -42.33
C THR A 86 -40.75 35.34 -41.56
N ALA A 87 -40.60 34.14 -42.14
CA ALA A 87 -40.84 32.85 -41.48
C ALA A 87 -39.76 32.50 -40.44
N THR A 88 -39.24 33.50 -39.73
CA THR A 88 -38.50 33.24 -38.50
C THR A 88 -39.47 32.63 -37.49
N GLN A 89 -39.20 31.38 -37.08
CA GLN A 89 -40.00 30.67 -36.08
C GLN A 89 -40.26 31.58 -34.88
N ALA A 90 -41.51 31.68 -34.44
CA ALA A 90 -41.89 32.43 -33.24
C ALA A 90 -40.93 32.07 -32.09
N LYS A 91 -40.04 33.01 -31.74
CA LYS A 91 -39.00 32.78 -30.74
C LYS A 91 -39.70 32.45 -29.42
N ARG A 92 -39.27 31.36 -28.76
CA ARG A 92 -39.81 31.00 -27.45
C ARG A 92 -39.46 32.10 -26.45
N PRO A 93 -40.42 32.56 -25.61
CA PRO A 93 -40.14 33.63 -24.67
C PRO A 93 -39.06 33.22 -23.67
N LEU A 94 -38.14 34.15 -23.36
CA LEU A 94 -37.09 33.93 -22.37
C LEU A 94 -37.71 33.65 -20.99
N LYS A 95 -37.24 32.58 -20.33
CA LYS A 95 -37.67 32.25 -18.95
C LYS A 95 -37.25 33.34 -17.98
N ALA A 96 -38.01 33.48 -16.88
CA ALA A 96 -37.71 34.44 -15.82
C ALA A 96 -36.27 34.27 -15.29
N ALA A 97 -35.55 35.37 -15.05
CA ALA A 97 -34.21 35.32 -14.43
C ALA A 97 -34.22 34.75 -12.99
N SER A 98 -35.40 34.58 -12.40
CA SER A 98 -35.63 33.88 -11.12
C SER A 98 -35.94 32.39 -11.27
N ALA A 99 -36.11 31.89 -12.50
CA ALA A 99 -36.35 30.48 -12.76
C ALA A 99 -35.15 29.65 -12.26
N GLY A 100 -35.41 28.70 -11.37
CA GLY A 100 -34.36 27.88 -10.74
C GLY A 100 -33.74 28.46 -9.46
N ARG A 101 -34.12 29.68 -9.02
CA ARG A 101 -33.57 30.30 -7.79
C ARG A 101 -33.78 29.46 -6.53
N LEU A 102 -34.85 28.66 -6.46
CA LEU A 102 -35.10 27.70 -5.39
C LEU A 102 -34.58 26.30 -5.70
N VAL A 103 -34.49 25.93 -6.98
CA VAL A 103 -34.02 24.62 -7.41
C VAL A 103 -32.51 24.48 -7.14
N VAL A 104 -31.72 25.52 -7.42
CA VAL A 104 -30.27 25.51 -7.18
C VAL A 104 -29.92 25.25 -5.71
N PRO A 105 -30.44 25.99 -4.70
CA PRO A 105 -30.15 25.67 -3.30
C PRO A 105 -30.71 24.32 -2.87
N LEU A 106 -31.85 23.89 -3.40
CA LEU A 106 -32.39 22.55 -3.13
C LEU A 106 -31.45 21.46 -3.65
N VAL A 107 -30.94 21.59 -4.86
CA VAL A 107 -29.95 20.68 -5.44
C VAL A 107 -28.64 20.72 -4.67
N MET A 108 -28.17 21.90 -4.24
CA MET A 108 -26.96 22.02 -3.41
C MET A 108 -27.12 21.27 -2.08
N VAL A 109 -28.24 21.45 -1.38
CA VAL A 109 -28.53 20.72 -0.13
C VAL A 109 -28.63 19.22 -0.39
N ALA A 110 -29.29 18.80 -1.48
CA ALA A 110 -29.40 17.40 -1.85
C ALA A 110 -28.02 16.78 -2.15
N VAL A 111 -27.15 17.48 -2.88
CA VAL A 111 -25.79 17.02 -3.20
C VAL A 111 -24.95 16.89 -1.94
N VAL A 112 -24.96 17.89 -1.06
CA VAL A 112 -24.24 17.82 0.23
C VAL A 112 -24.78 16.67 1.08
N GLY A 113 -26.11 16.59 1.27
CA GLY A 113 -26.73 15.53 2.07
C GLY A 113 -26.47 14.13 1.53
N ALA A 114 -26.59 13.92 0.22
CA ALA A 114 -26.30 12.64 -0.42
C ALA A 114 -24.81 12.28 -0.31
N SER A 115 -23.91 13.25 -0.47
CA SER A 115 -22.47 13.02 -0.37
C SER A 115 -22.06 12.68 1.07
N THR A 116 -22.60 13.41 2.05
CA THR A 116 -22.39 13.13 3.48
C THR A 116 -22.95 11.77 3.86
N PHE A 117 -24.16 11.42 3.44
CA PHE A 117 -24.74 10.11 3.70
C PHE A 117 -23.93 8.98 3.06
N TRP A 118 -23.50 9.15 1.81
CA TRP A 118 -22.67 8.17 1.12
C TRP A 118 -21.33 7.96 1.83
N TYR A 119 -20.68 9.05 2.28
CA TYR A 119 -19.44 9.00 3.04
C TYR A 119 -19.64 8.40 4.44
N GLN A 120 -20.76 8.63 5.11
CA GLN A 120 -21.03 7.97 6.40
C GLN A 120 -21.18 6.44 6.26
N GLN A 121 -21.65 5.97 5.11
CA GLN A 121 -21.83 4.54 4.85
C GLN A 121 -20.56 3.85 4.31
N ASN A 122 -19.77 4.54 3.49
CA ASN A 122 -18.64 3.94 2.75
C ASN A 122 -17.29 4.61 3.04
N GLY A 123 -17.29 5.66 3.85
CA GLY A 123 -16.09 6.43 4.18
C GLY A 123 -15.31 5.81 5.31
N ALA A 124 -14.02 6.11 5.33
CA ALA A 124 -13.06 5.56 6.28
C ALA A 124 -12.87 6.45 7.52
N GLU A 125 -13.89 7.19 7.96
CA GLU A 125 -13.77 8.05 9.16
C GLU A 125 -13.35 7.24 10.39
N GLY A 126 -13.85 6.02 10.49
CA GLY A 126 -13.49 5.09 11.54
C GLY A 126 -12.07 4.54 11.46
N ASP A 127 -11.52 4.36 10.26
CA ASP A 127 -10.11 3.95 10.12
C ASP A 127 -9.15 5.10 10.42
N LEU A 128 -9.57 6.34 10.18
CA LEU A 128 -8.79 7.52 10.57
C LEU A 128 -8.69 7.68 12.10
N THR A 129 -9.74 7.33 12.84
CA THR A 129 -9.67 7.32 14.31
C THR A 129 -8.73 6.22 14.80
N LEU A 130 -8.80 5.02 14.22
CA LEU A 130 -7.86 3.94 14.52
C LEU A 130 -6.40 4.34 14.24
N TYR A 131 -6.14 4.93 13.08
CA TYR A 131 -4.81 5.41 12.71
C TYR A 131 -4.30 6.48 13.68
N ALA A 132 -5.15 7.43 14.09
CA ALA A 132 -4.78 8.45 15.06
C ALA A 132 -4.41 7.84 16.43
N ILE A 133 -5.14 6.82 16.87
CA ILE A 133 -4.82 6.10 18.12
C ILE A 133 -3.47 5.38 17.97
N GLN A 134 -3.21 4.70 16.85
CA GLN A 134 -1.94 4.03 16.58
C GLN A 134 -0.75 5.02 16.55
N GLU A 135 -0.94 6.20 15.95
CA GLU A 135 0.10 7.23 15.88
C GLU A 135 0.38 7.86 17.25
N GLU A 136 -0.64 8.03 18.09
CA GLU A 136 -0.46 8.47 19.48
C GLU A 136 0.43 7.49 20.26
N ILE A 137 0.23 6.18 20.10
CA ILE A 137 1.05 5.13 20.76
C ILE A 137 2.49 5.15 20.27
N ARG A 138 2.69 5.31 18.95
CA ARG A 138 4.04 5.40 18.39
C ARG A 138 4.82 6.58 18.99
N ASN A 139 4.13 7.67 19.29
CA ASN A 139 4.71 8.88 19.84
C ASN A 139 4.81 8.89 21.37
N ASP A 140 4.04 8.04 22.06
CA ASP A 140 4.11 7.84 23.50
C ASP A 140 4.28 6.34 23.85
N PRO A 141 5.51 5.80 23.76
CA PRO A 141 5.80 4.40 24.06
C PRO A 141 5.63 4.03 25.54
N GLU A 142 5.52 5.03 26.43
CA GLU A 142 5.25 4.83 27.86
C GLU A 142 3.75 4.64 28.13
N GLY A 143 2.89 4.90 27.12
CA GLY A 143 1.46 4.65 27.18
C GLY A 143 1.16 3.20 27.51
N SER A 144 0.36 2.96 28.56
CA SER A 144 0.02 1.59 28.95
C SER A 144 -0.79 0.87 27.86
N LEU A 145 -0.38 -0.37 27.54
CA LEU A 145 -1.12 -1.27 26.64
C LEU A 145 -2.61 -1.41 27.04
N MET A 146 -2.88 -1.32 28.35
CA MET A 146 -4.23 -1.37 28.91
C MET A 146 -5.08 -0.16 28.52
N MET A 147 -4.52 1.06 28.56
CA MET A 147 -5.21 2.27 28.09
C MET A 147 -5.52 2.18 26.59
N PHE A 148 -4.60 1.63 25.80
CA PHE A 148 -4.85 1.42 24.37
C PHE A 148 -5.99 0.45 24.14
N LEU A 149 -5.97 -0.69 24.85
CA LEU A 149 -7.04 -1.67 24.76
C LEU A 149 -8.41 -1.06 25.12
N GLU A 150 -8.50 -0.27 26.18
CA GLU A 150 -9.76 0.40 26.57
C GLU A 150 -10.28 1.35 25.48
N ARG A 151 -9.38 2.12 24.83
CA ARG A 151 -9.76 2.99 23.71
C ARG A 151 -10.22 2.19 22.49
N MET A 152 -9.54 1.09 22.18
CA MET A 152 -9.92 0.20 21.08
C MET A 152 -11.25 -0.50 21.33
N GLU A 153 -11.53 -0.90 22.58
CA GLU A 153 -12.83 -1.44 22.99
C GLU A 153 -13.95 -0.42 22.75
N ALA A 154 -13.73 0.86 23.10
CA ALA A 154 -14.69 1.92 22.82
C ALA A 154 -14.94 2.13 21.32
N GLU A 155 -13.92 1.97 20.47
CA GLU A 155 -14.09 2.02 19.01
C GLU A 155 -14.83 0.80 18.46
N ALA A 156 -14.67 -0.39 19.06
CA ALA A 156 -15.43 -1.57 18.68
C ALA A 156 -16.93 -1.43 18.96
N GLU A 157 -17.30 -0.76 20.05
CA GLU A 157 -18.72 -0.44 20.32
C GLU A 157 -19.30 0.53 19.28
N ARG A 158 -18.49 1.50 18.82
CA ARG A 158 -18.91 2.49 17.81
C ARG A 158 -18.94 1.92 16.41
N GLN A 159 -18.04 0.98 16.11
CA GLN A 159 -17.80 0.46 14.76
C GLN A 159 -17.84 -1.08 14.74
N PRO A 160 -18.96 -1.71 15.14
CA PRO A 160 -19.02 -3.17 15.33
C PRO A 160 -18.83 -3.97 14.03
N ASN A 161 -19.04 -3.36 12.87
CA ASN A 161 -18.89 -3.98 11.55
C ASN A 161 -17.59 -3.57 10.84
N ASN A 162 -16.68 -2.86 11.49
CA ASN A 162 -15.39 -2.49 10.90
C ASN A 162 -14.36 -3.61 11.17
N PRO A 163 -13.86 -4.30 10.13
CA PRO A 163 -12.89 -5.39 10.30
C PRO A 163 -11.55 -4.91 10.89
N ASN A 164 -11.14 -3.68 10.61
CA ASN A 164 -9.86 -3.13 11.09
C ASN A 164 -9.81 -2.97 12.62
N VAL A 165 -10.96 -2.74 13.24
CA VAL A 165 -11.07 -2.65 14.71
C VAL A 165 -10.78 -4.02 15.32
N TRP A 166 -11.45 -5.05 14.82
CA TRP A 166 -11.32 -6.42 15.35
C TRP A 166 -9.95 -7.03 15.06
N SER A 167 -9.37 -6.75 13.88
CA SER A 167 -8.01 -7.19 13.53
C SER A 167 -6.94 -6.56 14.42
N SER A 168 -7.19 -5.35 14.92
CA SER A 168 -6.32 -4.66 15.88
C SER A 168 -6.56 -5.10 17.32
N LEU A 169 -7.79 -5.49 17.69
CA LEU A 169 -8.14 -5.92 19.05
C LEU A 169 -7.67 -7.32 19.39
N PHE A 170 -7.79 -8.28 18.46
CA PHE A 170 -7.41 -9.68 18.72
C PHE A 170 -5.97 -9.83 19.25
N PRO A 171 -4.93 -9.20 18.64
CA PRO A 171 -3.56 -9.30 19.13
C PRO A 171 -3.39 -8.65 20.49
N LEU A 172 -4.07 -7.52 20.75
CA LEU A 172 -4.04 -6.86 22.07
C LEU A 172 -4.64 -7.73 23.15
N TYR A 173 -5.77 -8.39 22.89
CA TYR A 173 -6.34 -9.33 23.83
C TYR A 173 -5.42 -10.52 24.10
N ARG A 174 -4.78 -11.06 23.06
CA ARG A 174 -3.79 -12.13 23.20
C ARG A 174 -2.61 -11.69 24.07
N ASP A 175 -2.05 -10.52 23.77
CA ASP A 175 -0.81 -10.02 24.40
C ASP A 175 -1.06 -9.50 25.84
N THR A 176 -2.30 -9.08 26.15
CA THR A 176 -2.73 -8.71 27.52
C THR A 176 -3.25 -9.89 28.34
N GLY A 177 -3.19 -11.12 27.82
CA GLY A 177 -3.59 -12.33 28.55
C GLY A 177 -5.10 -12.52 28.69
N GLN A 178 -5.90 -12.04 27.72
CA GLN A 178 -7.35 -12.20 27.64
C GLN A 178 -7.74 -13.09 26.43
N PRO A 179 -7.40 -14.40 26.45
CA PRO A 179 -7.56 -15.26 25.28
C PRO A 179 -9.02 -15.47 24.85
N ASP A 180 -9.98 -15.48 25.79
CA ASP A 180 -11.40 -15.60 25.46
C ASP A 180 -11.90 -14.42 24.62
N LYS A 181 -11.52 -13.19 25.01
CA LYS A 181 -11.86 -11.99 24.22
C LYS A 181 -11.13 -11.96 22.87
N ALA A 182 -9.91 -12.50 22.81
CA ALA A 182 -9.17 -12.63 21.55
C ALA A 182 -9.90 -13.56 20.57
N VAL A 183 -10.47 -14.66 21.07
CA VAL A 183 -11.34 -15.56 20.30
C VAL A 183 -12.57 -14.82 19.79
N ASP A 184 -13.29 -14.12 20.67
CA ASP A 184 -14.51 -13.38 20.30
C ASP A 184 -14.21 -12.34 19.21
N ALA A 185 -13.14 -11.56 19.36
CA ALA A 185 -12.73 -10.57 18.37
C ALA A 185 -12.42 -11.21 17.01
N LEU A 186 -11.72 -12.35 17.01
CA LEU A 186 -11.38 -13.05 15.77
C LEU A 186 -12.59 -13.71 15.11
N GLU A 187 -13.54 -14.23 15.89
CA GLU A 187 -14.82 -14.74 15.38
C GLU A 187 -15.67 -13.61 14.76
N ARG A 188 -15.67 -12.41 15.35
CA ARG A 188 -16.29 -11.23 14.73
C ARG A 188 -15.63 -10.83 13.43
N LEU A 189 -14.29 -10.83 13.39
CA LEU A 189 -13.57 -10.55 12.17
C LEU A 189 -13.90 -11.57 11.07
N ILE A 190 -13.95 -12.87 11.40
CA ILE A 190 -14.36 -13.94 10.48
C ILE A 190 -15.82 -13.76 10.01
N ALA A 191 -16.71 -13.27 10.86
CA ALA A 191 -18.09 -13.00 10.46
C ALA A 191 -18.21 -11.84 9.45
N ILE A 192 -17.27 -10.89 9.47
CA ILE A 192 -17.25 -9.72 8.58
C ILE A 192 -16.51 -10.03 7.26
N GLU A 193 -15.29 -10.56 7.35
CA GLU A 193 -14.40 -10.84 6.22
C GLU A 193 -14.68 -12.21 5.56
N GLY A 194 -15.36 -13.10 6.28
CA GLY A 194 -15.57 -14.48 5.88
C GLY A 194 -14.50 -15.44 6.41
N ARG A 195 -14.74 -16.73 6.15
CA ARG A 195 -13.89 -17.85 6.60
C ARG A 195 -12.67 -18.04 5.68
N ILE A 196 -11.76 -17.08 5.70
CA ILE A 196 -10.52 -17.14 4.90
C ILE A 196 -9.39 -17.87 5.65
N PRO A 197 -8.46 -18.55 4.94
CA PRO A 197 -7.43 -19.39 5.59
C PRO A 197 -6.60 -18.70 6.66
N PRO A 198 -6.11 -17.45 6.48
CA PRO A 198 -5.31 -16.79 7.50
C PRO A 198 -6.05 -16.50 8.82
N LEU A 199 -7.37 -16.30 8.77
CA LEU A 199 -8.17 -16.05 9.99
C LEU A 199 -8.52 -17.35 10.70
N LEU A 200 -8.93 -18.37 9.95
CA LEU A 200 -9.18 -19.72 10.48
C LEU A 200 -7.93 -20.29 11.15
N ALA A 201 -6.77 -20.06 10.52
CA ALA A 201 -5.46 -20.42 11.05
C ALA A 201 -5.15 -19.80 12.42
N GLN A 202 -5.40 -18.49 12.56
CA GLN A 202 -5.17 -17.78 13.81
C GLN A 202 -6.14 -18.25 14.89
N LEU A 203 -7.39 -18.56 14.52
CA LEU A 203 -8.37 -19.09 15.45
C LEU A 203 -8.00 -20.49 15.93
N ALA A 204 -7.56 -21.35 15.01
CA ALA A 204 -7.03 -22.67 15.33
C ALA A 204 -5.84 -22.58 16.29
N GLN A 205 -4.89 -21.68 16.00
CA GLN A 205 -3.71 -21.45 16.83
C GLN A 205 -4.09 -21.00 18.24
N LEU A 206 -4.98 -20.01 18.36
CA LEU A 206 -5.41 -19.49 19.65
C LEU A 206 -6.12 -20.57 20.47
N ARG A 207 -7.06 -21.30 19.88
CA ARG A 207 -7.79 -22.40 20.55
C ARG A 207 -6.87 -23.55 20.95
N PHE A 208 -5.88 -23.88 20.12
CA PHE A 208 -4.89 -24.91 20.43
C PHE A 208 -4.04 -24.57 21.65
N PHE A 209 -3.57 -23.33 21.76
CA PHE A 209 -2.81 -22.91 22.94
C PHE A 209 -3.69 -22.79 24.19
N MET A 210 -4.95 -22.38 24.04
CA MET A 210 -5.93 -22.41 25.14
C MET A 210 -6.22 -23.84 25.62
N ALA A 211 -6.19 -24.82 24.72
CA ALA A 211 -6.34 -26.24 25.02
C ALA A 211 -5.01 -26.91 25.39
N GLU A 212 -4.06 -26.18 25.97
CA GLU A 212 -2.75 -26.70 26.43
C GLU A 212 -1.96 -27.49 25.35
N ARG A 213 -2.09 -27.08 24.07
CA ARG A 213 -1.47 -27.72 22.89
C ARG A 213 -2.07 -29.08 22.51
N GLU A 214 -3.32 -29.33 22.88
CA GLU A 214 -4.08 -30.48 22.41
C GLU A 214 -4.85 -30.19 21.11
N LEU A 215 -4.85 -31.15 20.18
CA LEU A 215 -5.72 -31.13 19.00
C LEU A 215 -7.13 -31.59 19.38
N THR A 216 -7.92 -30.70 19.97
CA THR A 216 -9.34 -30.98 20.23
C THR A 216 -10.13 -31.13 18.92
N PRO A 217 -11.33 -31.74 18.94
CA PRO A 217 -12.16 -31.85 17.74
C PRO A 217 -12.45 -30.50 17.07
N GLU A 218 -12.60 -29.43 17.85
CA GLU A 218 -12.81 -28.08 17.31
C GLU A 218 -11.55 -27.53 16.62
N VAL A 219 -10.37 -27.70 17.22
CA VAL A 219 -9.10 -27.28 16.61
C VAL A 219 -8.84 -28.09 15.33
N GLN A 220 -9.09 -29.40 15.37
CA GLN A 220 -8.92 -30.26 14.19
C GLN A 220 -9.83 -29.82 13.04
N ALA A 221 -11.10 -29.49 13.32
CA ALA A 221 -12.01 -28.99 12.30
C ALA A 221 -11.52 -27.69 11.64
N LEU A 222 -10.99 -26.75 12.44
CA LEU A 222 -10.41 -25.50 11.92
C LEU A 222 -9.14 -25.76 11.10
N VAL A 223 -8.30 -26.70 11.53
CA VAL A 223 -7.11 -27.14 10.81
C VAL A 223 -7.48 -27.75 9.46
N ASP A 224 -8.44 -28.67 9.45
CA ASP A 224 -8.88 -29.36 8.23
C ASP A 224 -9.46 -28.37 7.22
N GLU A 225 -10.36 -27.47 7.66
CA GLU A 225 -10.93 -26.43 6.80
C GLU A 225 -9.84 -25.48 6.27
N THR A 226 -8.88 -25.08 7.11
CA THR A 226 -7.78 -24.22 6.69
C THR A 226 -6.92 -24.89 5.62
N LEU A 227 -6.58 -26.17 5.79
CA LEU A 227 -5.74 -26.92 4.85
C LEU A 227 -6.47 -27.32 3.56
N GLU A 228 -7.79 -27.45 3.60
CA GLU A 228 -8.63 -27.62 2.40
C GLU A 228 -8.55 -26.36 1.52
N LEU A 229 -8.60 -25.18 2.14
CA LEU A 229 -8.53 -23.90 1.43
C LEU A 229 -7.09 -23.49 1.05
N ASP A 230 -6.12 -23.73 1.94
CA ASP A 230 -4.70 -23.47 1.73
C ASP A 230 -3.81 -24.57 2.36
N PRO A 231 -3.38 -25.57 1.57
CA PRO A 231 -2.52 -26.66 2.04
C PRO A 231 -1.11 -26.25 2.49
N ARG A 232 -0.71 -25.00 2.22
CA ARG A 232 0.63 -24.46 2.54
C ARG A 232 0.58 -23.41 3.64
N GLN A 233 -0.57 -23.25 4.29
CA GLN A 233 -0.77 -22.21 5.29
C GLN A 233 0.20 -22.41 6.48
N PRO A 234 1.15 -21.47 6.70
CA PRO A 234 2.28 -21.68 7.60
C PRO A 234 1.92 -21.82 9.07
N THR A 235 0.90 -21.10 9.57
CA THR A 235 0.49 -21.14 10.98
C THR A 235 -0.06 -22.51 11.38
N VAL A 236 -0.86 -23.13 10.52
CA VAL A 236 -1.43 -24.47 10.78
C VAL A 236 -0.35 -25.54 10.64
N LEU A 237 0.53 -25.42 9.66
CA LEU A 237 1.70 -26.30 9.55
C LEU A 237 2.62 -26.18 10.79
N GLY A 238 2.81 -24.96 11.29
CA GLY A 238 3.53 -24.68 12.54
C GLY A 238 2.92 -25.41 13.74
N LEU A 239 1.61 -25.26 13.92
CA LEU A 239 0.83 -25.90 14.99
C LEU A 239 0.85 -27.44 14.90
N LEU A 240 0.70 -28.00 13.70
CA LEU A 240 0.77 -29.46 13.52
C LEU A 240 2.16 -30.01 13.77
N GLY A 241 3.21 -29.24 13.45
CA GLY A 241 4.57 -29.60 13.81
C GLY A 241 4.80 -29.59 15.33
N ILE A 242 4.23 -28.60 16.03
CA ILE A 242 4.23 -28.54 17.50
C ILE A 242 3.56 -29.78 18.10
N HIS A 243 2.36 -30.12 17.64
CA HIS A 243 1.64 -31.30 18.11
C HIS A 243 2.40 -32.61 17.85
N ALA A 244 3.02 -32.75 16.66
CA ALA A 244 3.84 -33.93 16.33
C ALA A 244 5.07 -34.04 17.27
N PHE A 245 5.73 -32.91 17.53
CA PHE A 245 6.88 -32.85 18.44
C PHE A 245 6.52 -33.27 19.86
N ASP A 246 5.38 -32.79 20.38
CA ASP A 246 4.91 -33.12 21.73
C ASP A 246 4.57 -34.61 21.89
N ASN A 247 4.12 -35.25 20.80
CA ASN A 247 3.87 -36.70 20.75
C ASN A 247 5.12 -37.54 20.46
N GLY A 248 6.30 -36.91 20.32
CA GLY A 248 7.56 -37.61 20.00
C GLY A 248 7.73 -38.00 18.54
N ASP A 249 6.81 -37.61 17.65
CA ASP A 249 6.94 -37.77 16.20
C ASP A 249 7.77 -36.61 15.61
N TYR A 250 9.06 -36.67 15.88
CA TYR A 250 10.01 -35.64 15.47
C TYR A 250 10.19 -35.56 13.95
N GLU A 251 10.03 -36.67 13.22
CA GLU A 251 10.13 -36.70 11.77
C GLU A 251 9.00 -35.88 11.12
N THR A 252 7.75 -36.14 11.55
CA THR A 252 6.61 -35.35 11.11
C THR A 252 6.73 -33.89 11.53
N ALA A 253 7.22 -33.60 12.74
CA ALA A 253 7.43 -32.22 13.20
C ALA A 253 8.37 -31.44 12.26
N VAL A 254 9.50 -32.05 11.90
CA VAL A 254 10.49 -31.45 10.98
C VAL A 254 9.91 -31.21 9.59
N ASP A 255 9.16 -32.16 9.02
CA ASP A 255 8.51 -31.97 7.72
C ASP A 255 7.55 -30.77 7.73
N ARG A 256 6.67 -30.72 8.73
CA ARG A 256 5.65 -29.66 8.86
C ARG A 256 6.28 -28.28 9.03
N TRP A 257 7.29 -28.15 9.90
CA TRP A 257 7.98 -26.88 10.10
C TRP A 257 8.81 -26.46 8.89
N ARG A 258 9.46 -27.38 8.16
CA ARG A 258 10.14 -27.04 6.91
C ARG A 258 9.19 -26.47 5.87
N ARG A 259 8.02 -27.08 5.70
CA ARG A 259 6.96 -26.60 4.81
C ARG A 259 6.40 -25.25 5.26
N ALA A 260 6.26 -25.03 6.57
CA ALA A 260 5.83 -23.75 7.12
C ALA A 260 6.85 -22.65 6.81
N VAL A 261 8.14 -22.88 7.11
CA VAL A 261 9.24 -21.91 6.87
C VAL A 261 9.32 -21.49 5.39
N ALA A 262 9.06 -22.41 4.45
CA ALA A 262 9.05 -22.10 3.02
C ALA A 262 7.97 -21.09 2.59
N ASN A 263 6.94 -20.85 3.40
CA ASN A 263 5.81 -19.97 3.07
C ASN A 263 5.64 -18.81 4.07
N ILE A 264 6.58 -18.60 4.99
CA ILE A 264 6.58 -17.47 5.94
C ILE A 264 7.37 -16.31 5.36
N SER A 265 6.79 -15.11 5.43
CA SER A 265 7.47 -13.86 5.06
C SER A 265 8.20 -13.19 6.23
N ASP A 266 7.77 -13.44 7.47
CA ASP A 266 8.35 -12.86 8.67
C ASP A 266 9.64 -13.60 9.11
N PRO A 267 10.81 -12.92 9.12
CA PRO A 267 12.08 -13.56 9.46
C PRO A 267 12.16 -14.11 10.88
N GLU A 268 11.53 -13.44 11.86
CA GLU A 268 11.58 -13.86 13.28
C GLU A 268 10.79 -15.14 13.52
N THR A 269 9.57 -15.21 13.00
CA THR A 269 8.75 -16.44 13.05
C THR A 269 9.46 -17.59 12.32
N ALA A 270 10.08 -17.32 11.17
CA ALA A 270 10.85 -18.33 10.44
C ALA A 270 12.07 -18.81 11.25
N ALA A 271 12.75 -17.93 11.98
CA ALA A 271 13.88 -18.29 12.85
C ALA A 271 13.45 -19.22 13.98
N SER A 272 12.33 -18.91 14.66
CA SER A 272 11.81 -19.73 15.75
C SER A 272 11.43 -21.15 15.30
N LEU A 273 10.86 -21.30 14.11
CA LEU A 273 10.58 -22.63 13.54
C LEU A 273 11.85 -23.39 13.14
N ARG A 274 12.88 -22.69 12.64
CA ARG A 274 14.19 -23.32 12.36
C ARG A 274 14.86 -23.84 13.63
N ASP A 275 14.75 -23.12 14.74
CA ASP A 275 15.20 -23.60 16.04
C ASP A 275 14.44 -24.84 16.51
N GLY A 276 13.11 -24.85 16.33
CA GLY A 276 12.29 -26.04 16.58
C GLY A 276 12.76 -27.25 15.77
N ILE A 277 13.02 -27.06 14.47
CA ILE A 277 13.55 -28.12 13.58
C ILE A 277 14.88 -28.65 14.13
N ARG A 278 15.82 -27.77 14.50
CA ARG A 278 17.12 -28.17 15.04
C ARG A 278 16.96 -29.03 16.30
N VAL A 279 16.12 -28.61 17.25
CA VAL A 279 15.87 -29.36 18.49
C VAL A 279 15.22 -30.72 18.20
N ALA A 280 14.29 -30.80 17.25
CA ALA A 280 13.68 -32.07 16.84
C ALA A 280 14.70 -33.04 16.23
N GLN A 281 15.60 -32.54 15.37
CA GLN A 281 16.67 -33.34 14.78
C GLN A 281 17.65 -33.88 15.85
N GLU A 282 18.06 -33.04 16.79
CA GLU A 282 18.91 -33.44 17.93
C GLU A 282 18.27 -34.59 18.73
N ARG A 283 16.95 -34.54 18.97
CA ARG A 283 16.21 -35.58 19.70
C ARG A 283 16.07 -36.89 18.92
N MET A 284 16.10 -36.84 17.59
CA MET A 284 16.12 -38.05 16.75
C MET A 284 17.48 -38.75 16.74
N GLY A 285 18.52 -38.16 17.36
CA GLY A 285 19.89 -38.65 17.23
C GLY A 285 20.44 -38.51 15.80
N VAL A 286 19.71 -37.78 14.95
CA VAL A 286 20.19 -37.30 13.67
C VAL A 286 21.06 -36.11 14.01
N ALA A 287 22.39 -36.30 13.97
CA ALA A 287 23.31 -35.17 13.97
C ALA A 287 22.75 -34.14 12.99
N PRO A 288 22.66 -32.84 13.37
CA PRO A 288 22.00 -31.85 12.54
C PRO A 288 22.53 -32.05 11.14
N GLU A 289 21.65 -32.46 10.21
CA GLU A 289 22.07 -32.52 8.82
C GLU A 289 22.67 -31.15 8.57
N PRO A 290 23.96 -31.08 8.16
CA PRO A 290 24.58 -29.82 7.88
C PRO A 290 23.59 -29.12 6.97
N SER A 291 23.08 -28.00 7.45
CA SER A 291 22.02 -27.22 6.84
C SER A 291 22.10 -27.38 5.34
N ALA A 292 20.99 -27.53 4.64
CA ALA A 292 20.99 -27.38 3.20
C ALA A 292 21.49 -25.97 2.75
N ALA A 293 21.94 -25.10 3.67
CA ALA A 293 22.83 -23.97 3.44
C ALA A 293 24.31 -24.34 3.15
N ALA A 294 24.79 -25.54 3.46
CA ALA A 294 26.14 -26.02 3.11
C ALA A 294 26.24 -26.56 1.67
N GLN A 295 25.14 -26.55 0.91
CA GLN A 295 25.17 -26.69 -0.56
C GLN A 295 25.09 -25.32 -1.26
N GLY A 296 25.19 -24.22 -0.51
CA GLY A 296 25.40 -22.89 -1.08
C GLY A 296 26.85 -22.68 -1.51
N GLN A 297 27.04 -21.96 -2.59
CA GLN A 297 28.35 -21.41 -2.92
C GLN A 297 28.69 -20.34 -1.87
N GLY A 298 29.89 -20.37 -1.31
CA GLY A 298 30.33 -19.45 -0.27
C GLY A 298 31.84 -19.55 -0.02
N VAL A 299 32.31 -18.85 1.01
CA VAL A 299 33.73 -18.81 1.38
C VAL A 299 33.89 -19.00 2.87
N ARG A 300 34.75 -19.94 3.28
CA ARG A 300 35.18 -20.08 4.68
C ARG A 300 36.41 -19.19 4.89
N VAL A 301 36.32 -18.27 5.86
CA VAL A 301 37.33 -17.27 6.15
C VAL A 301 37.85 -17.45 7.57
N SER A 302 39.15 -17.62 7.73
CA SER A 302 39.84 -17.57 9.02
C SER A 302 40.45 -16.18 9.20
N VAL A 303 40.07 -15.50 10.27
CA VAL A 303 40.49 -14.14 10.57
C VAL A 303 41.38 -14.16 11.80
N SER A 304 42.54 -13.52 11.69
CA SER A 304 43.49 -13.35 12.82
C SER A 304 44.01 -11.92 12.88
N LEU A 305 44.36 -11.48 14.08
CA LEU A 305 44.98 -10.17 14.33
C LEU A 305 46.50 -10.33 14.43
N ASP A 306 47.26 -9.42 13.83
CA ASP A 306 48.72 -9.35 13.98
C ASP A 306 49.09 -8.94 15.43
N GLU A 307 50.02 -9.67 16.05
CA GLU A 307 50.46 -9.42 17.43
C GLU A 307 51.00 -7.99 17.62
N ALA A 308 51.59 -7.38 16.58
CA ALA A 308 52.09 -6.01 16.64
C ALA A 308 50.99 -4.94 16.75
N LEU A 309 49.74 -5.30 16.42
CA LEU A 309 48.58 -4.42 16.47
C LEU A 309 47.61 -4.75 17.61
N ALA A 310 47.86 -5.84 18.35
CA ALA A 310 47.01 -6.28 19.46
C ALA A 310 46.86 -5.20 20.55
N ASP A 311 47.95 -4.48 20.87
CA ASP A 311 47.94 -3.41 21.88
C ASP A 311 47.20 -2.13 21.46
N ARG A 312 46.73 -2.05 20.20
CA ARG A 312 46.11 -0.85 19.62
C ARG A 312 44.59 -0.89 19.54
N VAL A 313 43.97 -2.00 19.95
CA VAL A 313 42.51 -2.19 19.84
C VAL A 313 41.97 -2.79 21.13
N SER A 314 40.79 -2.32 21.54
CA SER A 314 40.03 -2.93 22.64
C SER A 314 39.49 -4.32 22.27
N ASP A 315 39.45 -5.23 23.24
CA ASP A 315 38.82 -6.55 23.11
C ASP A 315 37.32 -6.49 22.75
N ASP A 316 36.66 -5.36 23.04
CA ASP A 316 35.24 -5.09 22.74
C ASP A 316 35.04 -4.43 21.36
N ALA A 317 36.11 -4.11 20.63
CA ALA A 317 36.00 -3.48 19.32
C ALA A 317 35.31 -4.41 18.30
N THR A 318 34.57 -3.81 17.36
CA THR A 318 33.76 -4.57 16.40
C THR A 318 34.58 -4.91 15.16
N VAL A 319 34.57 -6.19 14.79
CA VAL A 319 35.18 -6.72 13.57
C VAL A 319 34.11 -6.90 12.50
N PHE A 320 34.24 -6.17 11.40
CA PHE A 320 33.40 -6.28 10.21
C PHE A 320 34.10 -7.13 9.17
N ILE A 321 33.49 -8.25 8.80
CA ILE A 321 33.98 -9.18 7.77
C ILE A 321 33.07 -9.03 6.56
N THR A 322 33.61 -8.52 5.46
CA THR A 322 32.85 -8.14 4.26
C THR A 322 33.39 -8.88 3.05
N ALA A 323 32.50 -9.53 2.29
CA ALA A 323 32.80 -10.01 0.94
C ALA A 323 32.28 -9.00 -0.09
N ARG A 324 33.11 -8.62 -1.05
CA ARG A 324 32.78 -7.75 -2.17
C ARG A 324 33.12 -8.41 -3.48
N ASP A 325 32.47 -7.96 -4.54
CA ASP A 325 32.89 -8.30 -5.90
C ASP A 325 34.27 -7.69 -6.22
N ILE A 326 34.99 -8.32 -7.16
CA ILE A 326 36.35 -7.89 -7.56
C ILE A 326 36.35 -6.51 -8.20
N ASP A 327 35.32 -6.19 -9.00
CA ASP A 327 35.18 -4.91 -9.69
C ASP A 327 34.66 -3.81 -8.74
N GLY A 328 34.10 -4.21 -7.58
CA GLY A 328 33.67 -3.30 -6.52
C GLY A 328 32.43 -2.46 -6.86
N GLU A 329 31.75 -2.77 -7.96
CA GLU A 329 30.56 -2.05 -8.44
C GLU A 329 29.28 -2.43 -7.67
N LEU A 330 29.24 -3.65 -7.13
CA LEU A 330 28.11 -4.16 -6.37
C LEU A 330 28.16 -3.76 -4.89
N PRO A 331 27.00 -3.61 -4.23
CA PRO A 331 26.95 -3.57 -2.78
C PRO A 331 27.54 -4.86 -2.18
N PRO A 332 27.94 -4.86 -0.90
CA PRO A 332 28.56 -6.03 -0.27
C PRO A 332 27.76 -7.32 -0.45
N LEU A 333 28.43 -8.36 -0.92
CA LEU A 333 27.85 -9.67 -1.24
C LEU A 333 27.48 -10.46 0.03
N ALA A 334 28.27 -10.28 1.10
CA ALA A 334 28.01 -10.84 2.41
C ALA A 334 28.69 -9.99 3.50
N VAL A 335 28.03 -9.80 4.64
CA VAL A 335 28.56 -9.02 5.77
C VAL A 335 28.30 -9.75 7.09
N THR A 336 29.35 -9.99 7.87
CA THR A 336 29.26 -10.54 9.23
C THR A 336 29.95 -9.60 10.21
N ARG A 337 29.43 -9.53 11.45
CA ARG A 337 30.02 -8.78 12.56
C ARG A 337 30.46 -9.74 13.65
N ALA A 338 31.62 -9.47 14.24
CA ALA A 338 32.19 -10.21 15.37
C ALA A 338 32.90 -9.24 16.33
N ARG A 339 33.47 -9.74 17.43
CA ARG A 339 34.30 -8.96 18.36
C ARG A 339 35.77 -9.33 18.26
N VAL A 340 36.66 -8.40 18.63
CA VAL A 340 38.12 -8.65 18.67
C VAL A 340 38.45 -9.78 19.65
N SER A 341 37.76 -9.86 20.79
CA SER A 341 37.89 -10.95 21.77
C SER A 341 37.58 -12.35 21.23
N GLU A 342 36.93 -12.46 20.08
CA GLU A 342 36.61 -13.73 19.43
C GLU A 342 37.72 -14.20 18.48
N LEU A 343 38.75 -13.38 18.22
CA LEU A 343 39.88 -13.72 17.34
C LEU A 343 40.93 -14.60 18.04
N PRO A 344 41.59 -15.53 17.30
CA PRO A 344 41.34 -15.89 15.91
C PRO A 344 40.06 -16.72 15.73
N MET A 345 39.27 -16.40 14.70
CA MET A 345 37.98 -17.05 14.43
C MET A 345 37.85 -17.54 12.99
N THR A 346 36.99 -18.53 12.77
CA THR A 346 36.60 -18.99 11.44
C THR A 346 35.12 -18.72 11.20
N VAL A 347 34.79 -18.03 10.12
CA VAL A 347 33.43 -17.64 9.72
C VAL A 347 33.14 -18.15 8.31
N VAL A 348 31.90 -18.54 8.06
CA VAL A 348 31.42 -18.88 6.72
C VAL A 348 30.62 -17.71 6.19
N LEU A 349 31.00 -17.21 5.02
CA LEU A 349 30.27 -16.19 4.27
C LEU A 349 29.47 -16.88 3.17
N ASP A 350 28.15 -16.88 3.32
CA ASP A 350 27.19 -17.43 2.37
C ASP A 350 26.08 -16.40 2.06
N ASP A 351 25.09 -16.78 1.25
CA ASP A 351 24.00 -15.89 0.85
C ASP A 351 23.09 -15.47 2.01
N ALA A 352 23.12 -16.15 3.16
CA ALA A 352 22.33 -15.75 4.33
C ALA A 352 22.90 -14.48 4.99
N ALA A 353 24.18 -14.18 4.76
CA ALA A 353 24.84 -12.96 5.21
C ALA A 353 24.71 -11.79 4.22
N ALA A 354 23.97 -11.95 3.11
CA ALA A 354 23.74 -10.90 2.13
C ALA A 354 22.72 -9.86 2.63
N MET A 355 23.00 -8.57 2.40
CA MET A 355 22.09 -7.47 2.77
C MET A 355 20.99 -7.22 1.71
N SER A 356 21.19 -7.72 0.49
CA SER A 356 20.27 -7.52 -0.63
C SER A 356 20.13 -8.83 -1.43
N PRO A 357 18.92 -9.18 -1.90
CA PRO A 357 18.71 -10.33 -2.77
C PRO A 357 19.34 -10.16 -4.17
N GLN A 358 19.76 -8.93 -4.54
CA GLN A 358 20.38 -8.63 -5.84
C GLN A 358 21.91 -8.77 -5.84
N ALA A 359 22.54 -8.93 -4.67
CA ALA A 359 23.98 -9.00 -4.52
C ALA A 359 24.33 -10.11 -3.52
N GLN A 360 24.56 -11.31 -4.04
CA GLN A 360 24.78 -12.53 -3.28
C GLN A 360 26.15 -13.12 -3.62
N ILE A 361 26.83 -13.72 -2.62
CA ILE A 361 28.16 -14.29 -2.82
C ILE A 361 28.13 -15.46 -3.81
N SER A 362 27.03 -16.22 -3.87
CA SER A 362 26.87 -17.33 -4.80
C SER A 362 26.83 -16.96 -6.28
N GLN A 363 26.66 -15.68 -6.61
CA GLN A 363 26.56 -15.18 -7.98
C GLN A 363 27.92 -14.89 -8.62
N VAL A 364 28.98 -14.75 -7.81
CA VAL A 364 30.34 -14.47 -8.26
C VAL A 364 31.22 -15.70 -8.13
N ARG A 365 32.24 -15.81 -8.99
CA ARG A 365 33.24 -16.90 -8.92
C ARG A 365 34.41 -16.55 -8.01
N GLU A 366 34.68 -15.26 -7.87
CA GLU A 366 35.75 -14.73 -7.03
C GLU A 366 35.19 -13.54 -6.26
N ALA A 367 35.63 -13.39 -5.01
CA ALA A 367 35.28 -12.27 -4.16
C ALA A 367 36.55 -11.65 -3.57
N ARG A 368 36.50 -10.37 -3.24
CA ARG A 368 37.48 -9.70 -2.40
C ARG A 368 36.99 -9.73 -0.96
N LEU A 369 37.83 -10.21 -0.03
CA LEU A 369 37.52 -10.17 1.39
C LEU A 369 38.15 -8.93 2.00
N VAL A 370 37.37 -8.20 2.80
CA VAL A 370 37.85 -7.07 3.58
C VAL A 370 37.40 -7.26 5.02
N VAL A 371 38.36 -7.32 5.92
CA VAL A 371 38.14 -7.37 7.36
C VAL A 371 38.58 -6.06 7.95
N ARG A 372 37.71 -5.43 8.75
CA ARG A 372 38.00 -4.17 9.42
C ARG A 372 37.65 -4.25 10.89
N VAL A 373 38.53 -3.76 11.76
CA VAL A 373 38.26 -3.55 13.17
C VAL A 373 37.95 -2.07 13.37
N SER A 374 36.78 -1.77 13.94
CA SER A 374 36.41 -0.40 14.29
C SER A 374 36.10 -0.27 15.77
N GLU A 375 36.80 0.65 16.44
CA GLU A 375 36.53 1.03 17.83
C GLU A 375 35.22 1.83 17.96
N SER A 376 34.87 2.60 16.93
CA SER A 376 33.67 3.46 16.94
C SER A 376 32.35 2.69 16.74
N GLY A 377 32.43 1.42 16.31
CA GLY A 377 31.28 0.60 15.94
C GLY A 377 30.57 1.03 14.63
N GLN A 378 31.06 2.07 13.95
CA GLN A 378 30.46 2.54 12.70
C GLN A 378 30.91 1.69 11.51
N ALA A 379 30.01 1.48 10.54
CA ALA A 379 30.27 0.68 9.34
C ALA A 379 31.16 1.37 8.28
N THR A 380 31.28 2.70 8.35
CA THR A 380 32.13 3.51 7.46
C THR A 380 33.57 3.52 7.96
N PRO A 381 34.58 3.37 7.08
CA PRO A 381 36.00 3.45 7.46
C PRO A 381 36.35 4.79 8.10
N GLN A 382 37.06 4.76 9.23
CA GLN A 382 37.59 5.94 9.91
C GLN A 382 39.12 5.86 10.02
N PRO A 383 39.83 7.00 9.99
CA PRO A 383 41.26 7.04 10.32
C PRO A 383 41.53 6.39 11.68
N GLY A 384 42.46 5.45 11.72
CA GLY A 384 42.81 4.65 12.90
C GLY A 384 42.21 3.25 12.96
N ASP A 385 41.21 2.93 12.13
CA ASP A 385 40.66 1.56 12.04
C ASP A 385 41.72 0.56 11.55
N LEU A 386 41.72 -0.68 12.05
CA LEU A 386 42.61 -1.72 11.55
C LEU A 386 41.97 -2.49 10.40
N PHE A 387 42.77 -2.96 9.45
CA PHE A 387 42.28 -3.80 8.35
C PHE A 387 43.24 -4.88 7.89
N GLY A 388 42.63 -5.94 7.38
CA GLY A 388 43.23 -6.95 6.53
C GLY A 388 42.33 -7.15 5.32
N ASP A 389 42.91 -7.39 4.16
CA ASP A 389 42.15 -7.74 2.96
C ASP A 389 42.81 -8.91 2.23
N LEU A 390 42.00 -9.56 1.39
CA LEU A 390 42.45 -10.59 0.47
C LEU A 390 41.85 -10.26 -0.89
N GLU A 391 42.72 -9.95 -1.86
CA GLU A 391 42.33 -9.37 -3.15
C GLU A 391 41.40 -10.26 -3.97
N SER A 392 41.61 -11.59 -3.92
CA SER A 392 40.76 -12.59 -4.56
C SER A 392 40.70 -13.87 -3.74
N VAL A 393 39.49 -14.39 -3.56
CA VAL A 393 39.20 -15.72 -3.05
C VAL A 393 38.20 -16.40 -3.96
N SER A 394 38.45 -17.67 -4.32
CA SER A 394 37.50 -18.45 -5.10
C SER A 394 36.25 -18.77 -4.26
N VAL A 395 35.09 -18.39 -4.78
CA VAL A 395 33.80 -18.76 -4.23
C VAL A 395 33.43 -20.12 -4.80
N GLY A 396 33.04 -21.05 -3.92
CA GLY A 396 32.73 -22.41 -4.31
C GLY A 396 31.92 -23.15 -3.26
N PRO A 397 31.72 -24.46 -3.42
CA PRO A 397 31.08 -25.26 -2.38
C PRO A 397 31.90 -25.13 -1.09
N ILE A 398 31.20 -24.89 0.02
CA ILE A 398 31.84 -24.66 1.33
C ILE A 398 32.47 -25.97 1.80
N ARG A 399 33.79 -26.12 1.63
CA ARG A 399 34.55 -27.32 2.03
C ARG A 399 35.54 -27.01 3.15
N GLU A 400 35.70 -27.94 4.08
CA GLU A 400 36.59 -27.76 5.26
C GLU A 400 38.07 -27.55 4.90
N ASP A 401 38.50 -28.02 3.73
CA ASP A 401 39.87 -27.92 3.22
C ASP A 401 40.19 -26.57 2.55
N ALA A 402 39.18 -25.77 2.21
CA ALA A 402 39.32 -24.49 1.52
C ALA A 402 39.01 -23.32 2.47
N THR A 403 39.99 -22.97 3.32
CA THR A 403 39.89 -21.82 4.24
C THR A 403 40.78 -20.68 3.76
N ALA A 404 40.19 -19.52 3.52
CA ALA A 404 40.91 -18.30 3.18
C ALA A 404 41.38 -17.59 4.45
N ASN A 405 42.68 -17.33 4.57
CA ASN A 405 43.25 -16.68 5.73
C ASN A 405 43.37 -15.17 5.50
N VAL A 406 42.78 -14.37 6.38
CA VAL A 406 42.90 -12.91 6.36
C VAL A 406 43.54 -12.46 7.67
N VAL A 407 44.71 -11.83 7.57
CA VAL A 407 45.43 -11.27 8.72
C VAL A 407 45.21 -9.75 8.75
N ILE A 408 44.72 -9.24 9.87
CA ILE A 408 44.57 -7.81 10.12
C ILE A 408 45.93 -7.24 10.49
N ASN A 409 46.60 -6.56 9.55
CA ASN A 409 48.00 -6.15 9.68
C ASN A 409 48.29 -4.70 9.27
N ARG A 410 47.26 -3.92 8.93
CA ARG A 410 47.41 -2.50 8.53
C ARG A 410 46.42 -1.60 9.26
N VAL A 411 46.69 -0.30 9.23
CA VAL A 411 45.96 0.77 9.94
C VAL A 411 45.49 1.80 8.93
N PHE A 412 44.27 2.33 9.09
CA PHE A 412 43.66 3.31 8.18
C PHE A 412 44.28 4.64 8.46
N GLU A 413 44.92 5.21 7.44
CA GLU A 413 45.44 6.56 7.50
C GLU A 413 44.33 7.58 7.20
#